data_AF-A0A1Q5LTN4-F1
#
_entry.id   AF-A0A1Q5LTN4-F1
#
_cell.length_a   1.000
_cell.length_b   1.000
_cell.length_c   1.000
_cell.angle_alpha   90.00
_cell.angle_beta   90.00
_cell.angle_gamma   90.00
#
_symmetry.space_group_name_H-M   'P 1'
#
loop_
_entity.id
_entity.type
_entity.pdbx_description
1 polymer ?
#
loop_
_entity_poly.entity_id
_entity_poly.type
_entity_poly.pdbx_seq_one_letter_code
_entity_poly.pdbx_strand_id
1 'polypeptide(L)'
;MTPAARTRLERVRASAGIAKLAVQQIEDELGGPVDAEFLAGLLRELFDEAFPQDGVLGSLSQLLTMASRVAALTPLDGEDAESAACAIEEAAAFVADSAGMRLHLATSTLHPQGERA
;
A
#
# COMPACT_ATOMS: atom_id res chain seq x y z
N MET A 1 -4.06 -16.39 23.19
CA MET A 1 -2.86 -15.59 22.83
C MET A 1 -1.96 -15.43 24.05
N THR A 2 -0.64 -15.57 23.87
CA THR A 2 0.34 -15.32 24.95
C THR A 2 0.44 -13.83 25.28
N PRO A 3 0.88 -13.43 26.49
CA PRO A 3 1.08 -12.02 26.84
C PRO A 3 1.98 -11.26 25.86
N ALA A 4 3.08 -11.89 25.42
CA ALA A 4 3.99 -11.31 24.42
C ALA A 4 3.32 -11.07 23.06
N ALA A 5 2.47 -12.01 22.61
CA ALA A 5 1.71 -11.84 21.37
C ALA A 5 0.70 -10.69 21.47
N ARG A 6 0.08 -10.50 22.64
CA ARG A 6 -0.83 -9.37 22.90
C ARG A 6 -0.09 -8.03 22.79
N THR A 7 1.07 -7.89 23.43
CA THR A 7 1.88 -6.66 23.34
C THR A 7 2.38 -6.38 21.94
N ARG A 8 2.75 -7.42 21.16
CA ARG A 8 3.09 -7.25 19.73
C ARG A 8 1.92 -6.70 18.93
N LEU A 9 0.72 -7.23 19.14
CA LEU A 9 -0.49 -6.76 18.45
C LEU A 9 -0.87 -5.33 18.86
N GLU A 10 -0.70 -4.94 20.13
CA GLU A 10 -0.89 -3.56 20.58
C GLU A 10 0.03 -2.58 19.84
N ARG A 11 1.30 -2.95 19.62
CA ARG A 11 2.21 -2.13 18.81
C ARG A 11 1.76 -2.02 17.36
N VAL A 12 1.33 -3.12 16.74
CA VAL A 12 0.78 -3.10 15.36
C VAL A 12 -0.44 -2.17 15.28
N ARG A 13 -1.34 -2.22 16.28
CA ARG A 13 -2.51 -1.33 16.35
C ARG A 13 -2.11 0.14 16.45
N ALA A 14 -1.11 0.46 17.27
CA ALA A 14 -0.61 1.82 17.38
C ALA A 14 -0.03 2.32 16.04
N SER A 15 0.82 1.51 15.39
CA SER A 15 1.38 1.82 14.07
C SER A 15 0.31 1.99 12.99
N ALA A 16 -0.70 1.12 12.96
CA ALA A 16 -1.83 1.25 12.05
C ALA A 16 -2.66 2.51 12.31
N GLY A 17 -2.78 2.94 13.57
CA GLY A 17 -3.39 4.23 13.92
C GLY A 17 -2.62 5.42 13.35
N ILE A 18 -1.29 5.41 13.44
CA ILE A 18 -0.43 6.45 12.86
C ILE A 18 -0.57 6.49 11.34
N ALA A 19 -0.54 5.32 10.68
CA ALA A 19 -0.72 5.24 9.24
C ALA A 19 -2.06 5.83 8.79
N LYS A 20 -3.15 5.54 9.53
CA LYS A 20 -4.47 6.14 9.25
C LYS A 20 -4.48 7.65 9.39
N LEU A 21 -3.82 8.20 10.40
CA LEU A 21 -3.70 9.64 10.57
C LEU A 21 -2.91 10.30 9.43
N ALA A 22 -1.83 9.64 8.97
CA ALA A 22 -1.06 10.14 7.83
C ALA A 22 -1.89 10.14 6.53
N VAL A 23 -2.67 9.09 6.28
CA VAL A 23 -3.60 9.05 5.13
C VAL A 23 -4.67 10.13 5.25
N GLN A 24 -5.27 10.31 6.43
CA GLN A 24 -6.25 11.38 6.65
C GLN A 24 -5.65 12.76 6.36
N GLN A 25 -4.43 13.04 6.80
CA GLN A 25 -3.76 14.29 6.49
C GLN A 25 -3.61 14.50 4.98
N ILE A 26 -3.23 13.46 4.22
CA ILE A 26 -3.12 13.55 2.76
C ILE A 26 -4.50 13.81 2.11
N GLU A 27 -5.55 13.15 2.60
CA GLU A 27 -6.92 13.39 2.16
C GLU A 27 -7.37 14.84 2.47
N ASP A 28 -6.99 15.39 3.61
CA ASP A 28 -7.35 16.75 4.00
C ASP A 28 -6.74 17.80 3.04
N GLU A 29 -5.54 17.56 2.50
CA GLU A 29 -4.94 18.43 1.47
C GLU A 29 -5.72 18.44 0.15
N LEU A 30 -6.55 17.42 -0.11
CA LEU A 30 -7.47 17.38 -1.26
C LEU A 30 -8.78 18.14 -1.00
N GLY A 31 -9.01 18.64 0.22
CA GLY A 31 -10.25 19.35 0.60
C GLY A 31 -10.39 20.76 0.01
N GLY A 32 -9.32 21.33 -0.55
CA GLY A 32 -9.29 22.67 -1.14
C GLY A 32 -9.23 22.68 -2.67
N PRO A 33 -9.14 23.87 -3.30
CA PRO A 33 -8.83 23.98 -4.72
C PRO A 33 -7.44 23.37 -4.99
N VAL A 34 -7.40 22.32 -5.80
CA VAL A 34 -6.17 21.65 -6.23
C VAL A 34 -6.02 21.75 -7.74
N ASP A 35 -4.79 21.96 -8.21
CA ASP A 35 -4.47 21.92 -9.63
C ASP A 35 -3.93 20.54 -10.06
N ALA A 36 -3.75 20.36 -11.37
CA ALA A 36 -3.31 19.10 -11.95
C ALA A 36 -1.86 18.75 -11.57
N GLU A 37 -1.01 19.74 -11.31
CA GLU A 37 0.38 19.55 -10.90
C GLU A 37 0.44 18.98 -9.47
N PHE A 38 -0.30 19.60 -8.54
CA PHE A 38 -0.43 19.12 -7.17
C PHE A 38 -0.99 17.70 -7.12
N LEU A 39 -2.11 17.45 -7.82
CA LEU A 39 -2.72 16.12 -7.84
C LEU A 39 -1.76 15.08 -8.42
N ALA A 40 -1.04 15.40 -9.50
CA ALA A 40 -0.06 14.48 -10.06
C ALA A 40 1.15 14.26 -9.12
N GLY A 41 1.59 15.28 -8.39
CA GLY A 41 2.62 15.17 -7.35
C GLY A 41 2.19 14.20 -6.24
N LEU A 42 1.00 14.39 -5.69
CA LEU A 42 0.44 13.50 -4.67
C LEU A 42 0.36 12.05 -5.15
N LEU A 43 -0.13 11.81 -6.37
CA LEU A 43 -0.23 10.46 -6.92
C LEU A 43 1.15 9.79 -7.12
N ARG A 44 2.20 10.56 -7.40
CA ARG A 44 3.59 10.05 -7.47
C ARG A 44 4.16 9.66 -6.10
N GLU A 45 3.75 10.32 -5.02
CA GLU A 45 4.11 9.87 -3.66
C GLU A 45 3.45 8.52 -3.33
N LEU A 46 2.26 8.27 -3.84
CA LEU A 46 1.59 6.97 -3.67
C LEU A 46 2.27 5.86 -4.52
N PHE A 47 2.74 6.21 -5.71
CA PHE A 47 3.38 5.30 -6.65
C PHE A 47 4.54 5.99 -7.38
N ASP A 48 5.77 5.61 -7.03
CA ASP A 48 6.97 6.02 -7.75
C ASP A 48 7.16 5.12 -8.97
N GLU A 49 7.15 5.71 -10.16
CA GLU A 49 7.28 4.97 -11.41
C GLU A 49 8.68 4.38 -11.61
N ALA A 50 9.73 5.13 -11.23
CA ALA A 50 11.11 4.70 -11.41
C ALA A 50 11.45 3.58 -10.42
N PHE A 51 10.89 3.67 -9.22
CA PHE A 51 11.12 2.74 -8.12
C PHE A 51 9.81 2.39 -7.42
N PRO A 52 8.96 1.52 -7.99
CA PRO A 52 7.64 1.19 -7.43
C PRO A 52 7.64 0.77 -5.96
N GLN A 53 8.73 0.15 -5.49
CA GLN A 53 8.91 -0.21 -4.09
C GLN A 53 9.02 0.97 -3.11
N ASP A 54 9.43 2.15 -3.58
CA ASP A 54 9.70 3.33 -2.76
C ASP A 54 8.41 4.16 -2.51
N GLY A 55 7.37 3.96 -3.31
CA GLY A 55 6.05 4.54 -3.08
C GLY A 55 5.27 3.87 -1.94
N VAL A 56 4.22 4.54 -1.47
CA VAL A 56 3.35 4.02 -0.39
C VAL A 56 2.73 2.67 -0.75
N LEU A 57 2.27 2.50 -2.00
CA LEU A 57 1.70 1.23 -2.46
C LEU A 57 2.75 0.11 -2.51
N GLY A 58 3.99 0.43 -2.88
CA GLY A 58 5.12 -0.52 -2.84
C GLY A 58 5.40 -1.00 -1.43
N SER A 59 5.45 -0.08 -0.47
CA SER A 59 5.60 -0.40 0.96
C SER A 59 4.46 -1.27 1.49
N LEU A 60 3.21 -1.01 1.09
CA LEU A 60 2.06 -1.85 1.45
C LEU A 60 2.16 -3.25 0.83
N SER A 61 2.56 -3.33 -0.44
CA SER A 61 2.72 -4.61 -1.13
C SER A 61 3.77 -5.47 -0.43
N GLN A 62 4.92 -4.90 -0.06
CA GLN A 62 5.96 -5.61 0.70
C GLN A 62 5.47 -6.12 2.06
N LEU A 63 4.68 -5.31 2.78
CA LEU A 63 4.07 -5.73 4.05
C LEU A 63 3.15 -6.95 3.85
N LEU A 64 2.32 -6.93 2.81
CA LEU A 64 1.43 -8.04 2.47
C LEU A 64 2.22 -9.28 2.03
N THR A 65 3.26 -9.14 1.20
CA THR A 65 4.16 -10.25 0.86
C THR A 65 4.78 -10.88 2.10
N MET A 66 5.21 -10.07 3.06
CA MET A 66 5.72 -10.59 4.34
C MET A 66 4.63 -11.30 5.14
N ALA A 67 3.40 -10.78 5.15
CA ALA A 67 2.27 -11.42 5.81
C ALA A 67 1.90 -12.77 5.16
N SER A 68 1.94 -12.87 3.82
CA SER A 68 1.72 -14.13 3.08
C SER A 68 2.75 -15.20 3.48
N ARG A 69 4.03 -14.84 3.54
CA ARG A 69 5.10 -15.74 4.01
C ARG A 69 4.86 -16.25 5.43
N VAL A 70 4.37 -15.38 6.33
CA VAL A 70 4.03 -15.77 7.70
C VAL A 70 2.80 -16.68 7.71
N ALA A 71 1.78 -16.39 6.88
CA ALA A 71 0.58 -17.21 6.78
C ALA A 71 0.89 -18.64 6.30
N ALA A 72 1.75 -18.80 5.29
CA ALA A 72 2.17 -20.09 4.77
C ALA A 72 2.86 -20.99 5.83
N LEU A 73 3.45 -20.38 6.87
CA LEU A 73 4.12 -21.06 7.97
C LEU A 73 3.26 -21.18 9.23
N THR A 74 2.04 -20.64 9.23
CA THR A 74 1.16 -20.62 10.39
C THR A 74 0.24 -21.85 10.38
N PRO A 75 0.29 -22.73 11.39
CA PRO A 75 -0.62 -23.86 11.47
C PRO A 75 -2.07 -23.38 11.66
N LEU A 76 -2.98 -23.89 10.83
CA LEU A 76 -4.42 -23.65 10.94
C LEU A 76 -5.15 -24.97 11.24
N ASP A 77 -6.11 -24.92 12.16
CA ASP A 77 -6.98 -26.05 12.44
C ASP A 77 -8.12 -26.07 11.42
N GLY A 78 -7.98 -26.85 10.35
CA GLY A 78 -9.07 -27.19 9.40
C GLY A 78 -9.07 -26.47 8.04
N GLU A 79 -8.35 -25.35 7.88
CA GLU A 79 -8.17 -24.67 6.58
C GLU A 79 -6.75 -24.83 6.04
N ASP A 80 -6.61 -24.68 4.71
CA ASP A 80 -5.33 -24.74 4.02
C ASP A 80 -4.58 -23.41 4.17
N ALA A 81 -3.51 -23.41 4.96
CA ALA A 81 -2.62 -22.26 5.14
C ALA A 81 -2.08 -21.72 3.79
N GLU A 82 -1.99 -22.57 2.77
CA GLU A 82 -1.64 -22.18 1.40
C GLU A 82 -2.70 -21.26 0.78
N SER A 83 -3.98 -21.52 1.01
CA SER A 83 -5.08 -20.67 0.51
C SER A 83 -5.05 -19.27 1.14
N ALA A 84 -4.78 -19.18 2.45
CA ALA A 84 -4.64 -17.89 3.12
C ALA A 84 -3.39 -17.12 2.64
N ALA A 85 -2.27 -17.80 2.47
CA ALA A 85 -1.05 -17.20 1.94
C ALA A 85 -1.24 -16.69 0.50
N CYS A 86 -1.88 -17.48 -0.35
CA CYS A 86 -2.23 -17.14 -1.72
C CYS A 86 -3.11 -15.90 -1.78
N ALA A 87 -4.20 -15.86 -1.01
CA ALA A 87 -5.09 -14.69 -0.97
C ALA A 87 -4.36 -13.39 -0.54
N ILE A 88 -3.40 -13.49 0.38
CA ILE A 88 -2.59 -12.34 0.80
C ILE A 88 -1.60 -11.92 -0.30
N GLU A 89 -1.00 -12.88 -1.00
CA GLU A 89 -0.10 -12.62 -2.13
C GLU A 89 -0.83 -11.94 -3.29
N GLU A 90 -2.04 -12.42 -3.63
CA GLU A 90 -2.91 -11.78 -4.61
C GLU A 90 -3.23 -10.34 -4.22
N ALA A 91 -3.56 -10.09 -2.95
CA ALA A 91 -3.78 -8.73 -2.46
C ALA A 91 -2.53 -7.83 -2.62
N ALA A 92 -1.33 -8.37 -2.37
CA ALA A 92 -0.07 -7.65 -2.58
C ALA A 92 0.15 -7.27 -4.05
N ALA A 93 -0.15 -8.20 -4.96
CA ALA A 93 -0.06 -7.99 -6.41
C ALA A 93 -1.09 -6.95 -6.90
N PHE A 94 -2.33 -6.99 -6.40
CA PHE A 94 -3.34 -6.00 -6.77
C PHE A 94 -2.94 -4.56 -6.39
N VAL A 95 -2.37 -4.39 -5.20
CA VAL A 95 -1.91 -3.08 -4.72
C VAL A 95 -0.75 -2.53 -5.56
N ALA A 96 0.23 -3.37 -5.92
CA ALA A 96 1.40 -2.91 -6.68
C ALA A 96 1.09 -2.76 -8.18
N ASP A 97 0.58 -3.80 -8.82
CA ASP A 97 0.50 -3.85 -10.29
C ASP A 97 -0.74 -3.11 -10.81
N SER A 98 -1.91 -3.45 -10.27
CA SER A 98 -3.19 -2.96 -10.80
C SER A 98 -3.49 -1.52 -10.40
N ALA A 99 -3.15 -1.11 -9.17
CA ALA A 99 -3.31 0.27 -8.74
C ALA A 99 -2.16 1.14 -9.26
N GLY A 100 -0.92 0.67 -9.17
CA GLY A 100 0.26 1.40 -9.66
C GLY A 100 0.18 1.79 -11.13
N MET A 101 -0.17 0.84 -12.01
CA MET A 101 -0.32 1.13 -13.45
C MET A 101 -1.40 2.18 -13.74
N ARG A 102 -2.51 2.15 -12.98
CA ARG A 102 -3.59 3.15 -13.12
C ARG A 102 -3.15 4.53 -12.64
N LEU A 103 -2.36 4.60 -11.58
CA LEU A 103 -1.81 5.86 -11.07
C LEU A 103 -0.77 6.46 -12.03
N HIS A 104 0.08 5.62 -12.64
CA HIS A 104 0.97 6.06 -13.70
C HIS A 104 0.19 6.66 -14.89
N LEU A 105 -0.85 5.96 -15.37
CA LEU A 105 -1.70 6.50 -16.46
C LEU A 105 -2.37 7.84 -16.08
N ALA A 106 -2.83 7.96 -14.84
CA ALA A 106 -3.44 9.19 -14.36
C ALA A 106 -2.43 10.34 -14.31
N THR A 107 -1.23 10.10 -13.78
CA THR A 107 -0.18 11.11 -13.63
C THR A 107 0.39 11.58 -14.97
N SER A 108 0.61 10.68 -15.94
CA SER A 108 1.02 11.04 -17.31
C SER A 108 -0.04 11.85 -18.05
N THR A 109 -1.32 11.65 -17.74
CA THR A 109 -2.42 12.44 -18.28
C THR A 109 -2.51 13.82 -17.65
N LEU A 110 -2.41 13.90 -16.31
CA LEU A 110 -2.56 15.13 -15.52
C LEU A 110 -1.38 16.09 -15.69
N HIS A 111 -0.16 15.57 -15.65
CA HIS A 111 1.06 16.38 -15.68
C HIS A 111 2.21 15.60 -16.35
N PRO A 112 2.26 15.57 -17.70
CA PRO A 112 3.29 14.85 -18.45
C PRO A 112 4.67 15.50 -18.22
N GLN A 113 5.60 14.79 -17.58
CA GLN A 113 6.96 15.27 -17.29
C GLN A 113 7.90 15.09 -18.50
N GLY A 114 7.48 15.53 -19.68
CA GLY A 114 8.30 15.47 -20.91
C GLY A 114 7.97 14.32 -21.88
N GLU A 115 6.98 13.47 -21.60
CA GLU A 115 6.52 12.40 -22.51
C GLU A 115 5.76 12.91 -23.74
N ARG A 116 5.38 14.19 -23.75
CA ARG A 116 4.68 14.86 -24.87
C ARG A 116 5.54 15.90 -25.60
N ALA A 117 6.87 15.88 -25.41
CA ALA A 117 7.79 16.72 -26.17
C ALA A 117 7.98 16.21 -27.61
#